data_AF-A0A4S4A339-F1
#
_entry.id   AF-A0A4S4A339-F1
#
_cell.length_a   1.000
_cell.length_b   1.000
_cell.length_c   1.000
_cell.angle_alpha   90.00
_cell.angle_beta   90.00
_cell.angle_gamma   90.00
#
_symmetry.space_group_name_H-M   'P 1'
#
loop_
_entity.id
_entity.type
_entity.pdbx_description
1 polymer ?
#
loop_
_entity_poly.entity_id
_entity_poly.type
_entity_poly.pdbx_seq_one_letter_code
_entity_poly.pdbx_strand_id
1 'polypeptide(L)'
;MKKHILSAFLFLISLTAFSQNPEYSGRPYLWENKKLSELERAEAQFDTKSKGFGYGGVDILYTVFTDKSDIRFTKEKLPTFVIKVDKGIDPAEAYVILKATVKKKKRSFLVGSYAMGGKAKDTGEPKIKTVYKKLKDGIYEVTLPSDTSTGEYAFVPNSTEGMSMGNKIKITCFGID
;
A
#
# COMPACT_ATOMS: atom_id res chain seq x y z
N MET A 1 -2.18 -39.58 -58.84
CA MET A 1 -3.27 -38.96 -58.06
C MET A 1 -2.67 -38.32 -56.81
N LYS A 2 -2.60 -36.98 -56.79
CA LYS A 2 -2.10 -36.18 -55.66
C LYS A 2 -3.23 -36.06 -54.62
N LYS A 3 -2.97 -36.41 -53.37
CA LYS A 3 -3.72 -35.88 -52.22
C LYS A 3 -2.74 -35.48 -51.13
N HIS A 4 -2.55 -34.17 -51.04
CA HIS A 4 -1.89 -33.48 -49.95
C HIS A 4 -2.70 -33.71 -48.67
N ILE A 5 -2.10 -34.29 -47.63
CA ILE A 5 -2.60 -34.17 -46.26
C ILE A 5 -1.80 -33.02 -45.64
N LEU A 6 -2.40 -31.83 -45.77
CA LEU A 6 -1.92 -30.57 -45.25
C LEU A 6 -2.50 -30.39 -43.84
N SER A 7 -1.60 -30.20 -42.88
CA SER A 7 -1.72 -29.47 -41.61
C SER A 7 -3.10 -29.29 -40.95
N ALA A 8 -3.21 -29.81 -39.73
CA ALA A 8 -4.03 -29.21 -38.67
C ALA A 8 -3.31 -29.31 -37.32
N PHE A 9 -2.23 -28.54 -37.15
CA PHE A 9 -1.63 -28.29 -35.83
C PHE A 9 -2.36 -27.08 -35.24
N LEU A 10 -3.54 -27.33 -34.68
CA LEU A 10 -4.42 -26.30 -34.14
C LEU A 10 -4.22 -26.16 -32.63
N PHE A 11 -3.77 -24.98 -32.22
CA PHE A 11 -4.09 -24.31 -30.95
C PHE A 11 -3.55 -24.93 -29.64
N LEU A 12 -2.26 -24.69 -29.39
CA LEU A 12 -1.80 -24.41 -28.02
C LEU A 12 -2.08 -22.93 -27.71
N ILE A 13 -3.33 -22.61 -27.33
CA ILE A 13 -3.57 -21.38 -26.55
C ILE A 13 -2.91 -21.64 -25.20
N SER A 14 -1.74 -21.05 -25.01
CA SER A 14 -1.13 -20.93 -23.70
C SER A 14 -2.14 -20.26 -22.77
N LEU A 15 -2.65 -21.04 -21.81
CA LEU A 15 -3.26 -20.52 -20.60
C LEU A 15 -2.31 -19.46 -20.05
N THR A 16 -2.68 -18.19 -20.12
CA THR A 16 -1.97 -17.14 -19.37
C THR A 16 -2.34 -17.33 -17.91
N ALA A 17 -1.72 -18.33 -17.30
CA ALA A 17 -1.63 -18.45 -15.86
C ALA A 17 -1.10 -17.14 -15.31
N PHE A 18 -1.62 -16.75 -14.17
CA PHE A 18 -1.11 -15.67 -13.34
C PHE A 18 0.33 -16.02 -12.93
N SER A 19 1.30 -15.77 -13.82
CA SER A 19 2.67 -16.26 -13.67
C SER A 19 3.50 -15.38 -12.74
N GLN A 20 3.07 -14.13 -12.51
CA GLN A 20 3.79 -13.20 -11.66
C GLN A 20 3.15 -13.17 -10.29
N ASN A 21 3.92 -13.58 -9.29
CA ASN A 21 3.55 -13.51 -7.88
C ASN A 21 4.40 -12.43 -7.21
N PRO A 22 3.85 -11.67 -6.25
CA PRO A 22 4.67 -10.84 -5.39
C PRO A 22 5.76 -11.69 -4.73
N GLU A 23 7.00 -11.25 -4.87
CA GLU A 23 8.16 -11.96 -4.35
C GLU A 23 8.16 -11.91 -2.80
N TYR A 24 8.02 -10.70 -2.27
CA TYR A 24 8.13 -10.40 -0.84
C TYR A 24 6.76 -10.27 -0.16
N SER A 25 6.63 -10.86 1.03
CA SER A 25 5.49 -10.59 1.93
C SER A 25 5.53 -9.12 2.38
N GLY A 26 4.37 -8.49 2.50
CA GLY A 26 4.28 -7.08 2.91
C GLY A 26 4.78 -6.04 1.91
N ARG A 27 5.04 -6.47 0.66
CA ARG A 27 5.35 -5.57 -0.44
C ARG A 27 4.17 -5.52 -1.41
N PRO A 28 3.42 -4.40 -1.46
CA PRO A 28 2.45 -4.20 -2.51
C PRO A 28 3.15 -3.85 -3.82
N TYR A 29 2.59 -4.37 -4.91
CA TYR A 29 3.01 -4.12 -6.29
C TYR A 29 1.83 -3.53 -7.04
N LEU A 30 2.11 -2.67 -8.02
CA LEU A 30 1.10 -2.24 -8.99
C LEU A 30 0.74 -3.43 -9.88
N TRP A 31 -0.56 -3.63 -10.11
CA TRP A 31 -1.09 -4.63 -11.02
C TRP A 31 -1.71 -3.95 -12.23
N GLU A 32 -1.01 -4.02 -13.36
CA GLU A 32 -1.47 -3.44 -14.63
C GLU A 32 -1.05 -4.33 -15.80
N ASN A 33 -1.93 -4.50 -16.80
CA ASN A 33 -1.63 -5.27 -18.02
C ASN A 33 -1.10 -6.69 -17.72
N LYS A 34 -1.64 -7.33 -16.68
CA LYS A 34 -1.22 -8.65 -16.17
C LYS A 34 0.25 -8.72 -15.71
N LYS A 35 0.84 -7.59 -15.35
CA LYS A 35 2.23 -7.46 -14.90
C LYS A 35 2.26 -6.82 -13.52
N LEU A 36 3.18 -7.30 -12.69
CA LEU A 36 3.53 -6.66 -11.43
C LEU A 36 4.69 -5.68 -11.67
N SER A 37 4.52 -4.45 -11.19
CA SER A 37 5.60 -3.46 -11.14
C SER A 37 5.78 -2.91 -9.74
N GLU A 38 7.01 -2.48 -9.44
CA GLU A 38 7.36 -1.96 -8.13
C GLU A 38 6.77 -0.56 -7.91
N LEU A 39 6.45 -0.28 -6.65
CA LEU A 39 6.06 1.03 -6.17
C LEU A 39 7.24 1.70 -5.42
N GLU A 40 7.11 2.98 -5.08
CA GLU A 40 8.13 3.71 -4.32
C GLU A 40 8.34 3.04 -2.95
N ARG A 41 9.58 2.64 -2.62
CA ARG A 41 9.97 2.09 -1.31
C ARG A 41 10.72 3.15 -0.50
N ALA A 42 9.96 3.96 0.23
CA ALA A 42 10.49 5.07 1.00
C ALA A 42 11.00 4.63 2.37
N GLU A 43 12.04 5.30 2.86
CA GLU A 43 12.44 5.25 4.27
C GLU A 43 11.66 6.29 5.05
N ALA A 44 10.79 5.84 5.96
CA ALA A 44 10.03 6.70 6.83
C ALA A 44 10.62 6.72 8.23
N GLN A 45 10.80 7.91 8.78
CA GLN A 45 11.23 8.10 10.17
C GLN A 45 10.03 8.10 11.11
N PHE A 46 10.17 7.46 12.25
CA PHE A 46 9.23 7.57 13.36
C PHE A 46 9.39 8.93 14.04
N ASP A 47 8.32 9.71 14.05
CA ASP A 47 8.27 11.04 14.67
C ASP A 47 7.11 11.13 15.66
N THR A 48 7.33 11.83 16.77
CA THR A 48 6.28 12.18 17.73
C THR A 48 6.01 13.67 17.70
N LYS A 49 4.74 14.07 17.65
CA LYS A 49 4.34 15.48 17.69
C LYS A 49 3.41 15.75 18.87
N SER A 50 3.91 16.49 19.85
CA SER A 50 3.12 16.95 21.00
C SER A 50 2.08 17.98 20.57
N LYS A 51 0.85 17.83 21.07
CA LYS A 51 -0.24 18.78 20.88
C LYS A 51 -0.35 19.71 22.08
N GLY A 52 -0.70 20.98 21.86
CA GLY A 52 -0.99 21.95 22.92
C GLY A 52 0.09 22.02 24.01
N PHE A 53 1.37 22.16 23.61
CA PHE A 53 2.53 22.16 24.52
C PHE A 53 2.64 20.92 25.43
N GLY A 54 2.15 19.76 24.96
CA GLY A 54 2.17 18.50 25.70
C GLY A 54 0.84 18.18 26.38
N TYR A 55 -0.06 19.17 26.54
CA TYR A 55 -1.34 18.97 27.21
C TYR A 55 -2.42 18.35 26.30
N GLY A 56 -2.25 18.43 24.98
CA GLY A 56 -3.18 17.83 24.02
C GLY A 56 -2.94 16.33 23.77
N GLY A 57 -1.83 15.80 24.31
CA GLY A 57 -1.32 14.46 24.01
C GLY A 57 -0.30 14.45 22.86
N VAL A 58 -0.15 13.31 22.19
CA VAL A 58 0.90 13.06 21.19
C VAL A 58 0.34 12.40 19.94
N ASP A 59 0.78 12.86 18.77
CA ASP A 59 0.64 12.13 17.51
C ASP A 59 1.89 11.32 17.23
N ILE A 60 1.67 10.11 16.73
CA ILE A 60 2.70 9.22 16.23
C ILE A 60 2.63 9.23 14.71
N LEU A 61 3.75 9.58 14.09
CA LEU A 61 3.86 9.80 12.65
C LEU A 61 4.94 8.90 12.06
N TYR A 62 4.71 8.45 10.83
CA TYR A 62 5.79 8.07 9.92
C TYR A 62 6.03 9.20 8.93
N THR A 63 7.27 9.69 8.84
CA THR A 63 7.62 10.84 7.99
C THR A 63 8.62 10.44 6.93
N VAL A 64 8.28 10.68 5.67
CA VAL A 64 9.21 10.60 4.54
C VAL A 64 9.66 12.02 4.18
N PHE A 65 10.98 12.21 4.02
CA PHE A 65 11.61 13.52 3.78
C PHE A 65 11.63 13.93 2.31
N THR A 66 10.54 13.62 1.60
CA THR A 66 10.21 14.10 0.26
C THR A 66 8.72 14.47 0.25
N ASP A 67 8.33 15.48 -0.52
CA ASP A 67 6.93 15.93 -0.60
C ASP A 67 6.07 15.12 -1.57
N LYS A 68 6.70 14.36 -2.46
CA LYS A 68 5.99 13.61 -3.50
C LYS A 68 6.60 12.23 -3.73
N SER A 69 5.75 11.30 -4.13
CA SER A 69 6.11 10.04 -4.77
C SER A 69 6.40 10.26 -6.26
N ASP A 70 7.42 9.57 -6.76
CA ASP A 70 7.72 9.46 -8.20
C ASP A 70 6.72 8.54 -8.90
N ILE A 71 6.08 7.62 -8.17
CA ILE A 71 5.00 6.77 -8.69
C ILE A 71 3.67 7.48 -8.47
N ARG A 72 2.99 7.83 -9.57
CA ARG A 72 1.77 8.63 -9.56
C ARG A 72 0.69 8.04 -10.48
N PHE A 73 -0.55 8.23 -10.08
CA PHE A 73 -1.74 7.78 -10.79
C PHE A 73 -2.72 8.94 -10.94
N THR A 74 -3.59 8.89 -11.96
CA THR A 74 -4.64 9.89 -12.12
C THR A 74 -5.91 9.46 -11.40
N LYS A 75 -6.71 10.41 -10.94
CA LYS A 75 -7.99 10.10 -10.28
C LYS A 75 -8.98 9.35 -11.18
N GLU A 76 -8.90 9.51 -12.50
CA GLU A 76 -9.76 8.81 -13.46
C GLU A 76 -9.45 7.32 -13.56
N LYS A 77 -8.22 6.93 -13.23
CA LYS A 77 -7.74 5.55 -13.28
C LYS A 77 -7.00 5.19 -12.00
N LEU A 78 -7.79 4.92 -10.95
CA LEU A 78 -7.24 4.47 -9.68
C LEU A 78 -6.45 3.16 -9.83
N PRO A 79 -5.29 3.04 -9.18
CA PRO A 79 -4.45 1.85 -9.27
C PRO A 79 -5.12 0.65 -8.61
N THR A 80 -4.82 -0.53 -9.15
CA THR A 80 -5.06 -1.81 -8.48
C THR A 80 -3.71 -2.35 -8.02
N PHE A 81 -3.67 -2.84 -6.78
CA PHE A 81 -2.46 -3.40 -6.21
C PHE A 81 -2.60 -4.90 -5.97
N VAL A 82 -1.47 -5.58 -5.86
CA VAL A 82 -1.41 -6.96 -5.37
C VAL A 82 -0.40 -7.03 -4.24
N ILE A 83 -0.79 -7.64 -3.13
CA ILE A 83 0.05 -7.85 -1.96
C ILE A 83 0.08 -9.31 -1.57
N LYS A 84 1.25 -9.77 -1.15
CA LYS A 84 1.44 -11.06 -0.50
C LYS A 84 1.47 -10.86 1.02
N VAL A 85 0.73 -11.70 1.73
CA VAL A 85 0.69 -11.76 3.20
C VAL A 85 0.89 -13.19 3.65
N ASP A 86 1.28 -13.37 4.90
CA ASP A 86 1.50 -14.70 5.47
C ASP A 86 0.18 -15.46 5.60
N LYS A 87 0.26 -16.79 5.59
CA LYS A 87 -0.94 -17.64 5.60
C LYS A 87 -1.73 -17.44 6.89
N GLY A 88 -3.06 -17.34 6.75
CA GLY A 88 -3.97 -17.15 7.87
C GLY A 88 -4.04 -15.71 8.39
N ILE A 89 -3.28 -14.78 7.79
CA ILE A 89 -3.34 -13.36 8.14
C ILE A 89 -4.34 -12.64 7.21
N ASP A 90 -5.23 -11.86 7.81
CA ASP A 90 -6.08 -10.93 7.07
C ASP A 90 -5.23 -9.73 6.61
N PRO A 91 -5.15 -9.44 5.30
CA PRO A 91 -4.40 -8.29 4.81
C PRO A 91 -4.90 -6.94 5.34
N ALA A 92 -6.19 -6.81 5.68
CA ALA A 92 -6.76 -5.60 6.26
C ALA A 92 -6.27 -5.36 7.71
N GLU A 93 -5.97 -6.44 8.44
CA GLU A 93 -5.39 -6.37 9.77
C GLU A 93 -3.88 -6.17 9.72
N ALA A 94 -3.20 -6.65 8.67
CA ALA A 94 -1.75 -6.53 8.53
C ALA A 94 -1.29 -5.17 7.98
N TYR A 95 -2.07 -4.55 7.09
CA TYR A 95 -1.68 -3.31 6.40
C TYR A 95 -2.83 -2.31 6.31
N VAL A 96 -2.47 -1.04 6.38
CA VAL A 96 -3.39 0.08 6.16
C VAL A 96 -2.84 1.00 5.09
N ILE A 97 -3.74 1.62 4.31
CA ILE A 97 -3.39 2.73 3.44
C ILE A 97 -3.73 4.04 4.14
N LEU A 98 -2.74 4.90 4.31
CA LEU A 98 -2.87 6.20 4.94
C LEU A 98 -2.65 7.31 3.92
N LYS A 99 -3.44 8.37 4.01
CA LYS A 99 -3.20 9.63 3.30
C LYS A 99 -2.15 10.44 4.06
N ALA A 100 -1.20 11.02 3.36
CA ALA A 100 -0.19 11.89 3.96
C ALA A 100 -0.73 13.30 4.18
N THR A 101 -0.27 13.94 5.25
CA THR A 101 -0.22 15.40 5.33
C THR A 101 1.12 15.88 4.75
N VAL A 102 1.08 16.64 3.66
CA VAL A 102 2.27 17.19 3.01
C VAL A 102 2.56 18.60 3.53
N LYS A 103 3.67 18.79 4.24
CA LYS A 103 4.10 20.10 4.76
C LYS A 103 5.63 20.18 4.81
N LYS A 104 6.18 21.38 4.57
CA LYS A 104 7.62 21.65 4.66
C LYS A 104 8.50 20.64 3.89
N LYS A 105 8.09 20.28 2.67
CA LYS A 105 8.77 19.30 1.78
C LYS A 105 8.82 17.87 2.33
N LYS A 106 7.85 17.47 3.15
CA LYS A 106 7.77 16.13 3.76
C LYS A 106 6.35 15.59 3.70
N ARG A 107 6.23 14.27 3.61
CA ARG A 107 4.99 13.50 3.74
C ARG A 107 4.95 12.88 5.13
N SER A 108 3.96 13.24 5.95
CA SER A 108 3.75 12.63 7.27
C SER A 108 2.45 11.83 7.28
N PHE A 109 2.53 10.58 7.73
CA PHE A 109 1.41 9.64 7.84
C PHE A 109 1.08 9.42 9.31
N LEU A 110 -0.14 9.77 9.72
CA LEU A 110 -0.60 9.59 11.10
C LEU A 110 -0.96 8.13 11.37
N VAL A 111 -0.18 7.47 12.23
CA VAL A 111 -0.40 6.06 12.57
C VAL A 111 -1.07 5.87 13.92
N GLY A 112 -1.04 6.89 14.78
CA GLY A 112 -1.75 6.87 16.06
C GLY A 112 -1.80 8.24 16.72
N SER A 113 -2.79 8.44 17.58
CA SER A 113 -2.90 9.63 18.43
C SER A 113 -3.34 9.23 19.82
N TYR A 114 -2.73 9.84 20.83
CA TYR A 114 -2.99 9.55 22.22
C TYR A 114 -3.30 10.84 22.98
N ALA A 115 -4.24 10.78 23.92
CA ALA A 115 -4.55 11.83 24.86
C ALA A 115 -3.44 11.97 25.93
N MET A 116 -3.47 13.08 26.66
CA MET A 116 -2.76 13.16 27.94
C MET A 116 -3.26 12.02 28.85
N GLY A 117 -2.34 11.22 29.38
CA GLY A 117 -2.66 10.00 30.15
C GLY A 117 -2.72 8.71 29.33
N GLY A 118 -2.32 8.73 28.05
CA GLY A 118 -2.05 7.52 27.27
C GLY A 118 -3.28 6.84 26.66
N LYS A 119 -4.48 7.40 26.80
CA LYS A 119 -5.69 6.88 26.15
C LYS A 119 -5.61 7.11 24.63
N ALA A 120 -5.82 6.06 23.85
CA ALA A 120 -5.91 6.18 22.39
C ALA A 120 -7.06 7.12 22.00
N LYS A 121 -6.81 7.98 21.02
CA LYS A 121 -7.82 8.85 20.41
C LYS A 121 -8.17 8.31 19.03
N ASP A 122 -9.45 8.38 18.69
CA ASP A 122 -9.85 8.30 17.30
C ASP A 122 -9.23 9.48 16.55
N THR A 123 -8.42 9.18 15.55
CA THR A 123 -7.69 10.19 14.79
C THR A 123 -8.60 10.92 13.82
N GLY A 124 -9.77 10.36 13.46
CA GLY A 124 -10.67 10.92 12.45
C GLY A 124 -10.07 11.05 11.04
N GLU A 125 -8.75 10.82 10.89
CA GLU A 125 -8.04 10.80 9.62
C GLU A 125 -8.37 9.51 8.87
N PRO A 126 -8.74 9.59 7.58
CA PRO A 126 -9.31 8.46 6.87
C PRO A 126 -8.20 7.45 6.57
N LYS A 127 -8.12 6.40 7.39
CA LYS A 127 -7.67 5.11 6.88
C LYS A 127 -8.51 4.81 5.64
N ILE A 128 -7.86 4.64 4.49
CA ILE A 128 -8.59 4.35 3.26
C ILE A 128 -9.21 2.96 3.42
N LYS A 129 -10.55 2.88 3.33
CA LYS A 129 -11.31 1.63 3.40
C LYS A 129 -11.09 0.84 2.12
N THR A 130 -9.98 0.12 2.07
CA THR A 130 -9.59 -0.71 0.93
C THR A 130 -10.41 -1.98 0.86
N VAL A 131 -10.63 -2.47 -0.36
CA VAL A 131 -11.27 -3.77 -0.59
C VAL A 131 -10.16 -4.76 -0.95
N TYR A 132 -10.14 -5.89 -0.23
CA TYR A 132 -9.21 -6.98 -0.47
C TYR A 132 -9.94 -8.15 -1.12
N LYS A 133 -9.51 -8.54 -2.31
CA LYS A 133 -10.03 -9.71 -3.03
C LYS A 133 -8.96 -10.79 -3.07
N LYS A 134 -9.26 -11.95 -2.50
CA LYS A 134 -8.34 -13.11 -2.54
C LYS A 134 -8.16 -13.56 -3.99
N LEU A 135 -6.93 -13.55 -4.49
CA LEU A 135 -6.58 -14.12 -5.79
C LEU A 135 -6.17 -15.57 -5.64
N LYS A 136 -5.38 -15.84 -4.59
CA LYS A 136 -4.97 -17.18 -4.15
C LYS A 136 -4.48 -17.13 -2.71
N ASP A 137 -4.07 -18.27 -2.18
CA ASP A 137 -3.64 -18.34 -0.79
C ASP A 137 -2.43 -17.43 -0.51
N GLY A 138 -2.59 -16.52 0.47
CA GLY A 138 -1.60 -15.51 0.83
C GLY A 138 -1.42 -14.37 -0.19
N ILE A 139 -2.22 -14.27 -1.26
CA ILE A 139 -2.10 -13.20 -2.27
C ILE A 139 -3.46 -12.57 -2.55
N TYR A 140 -3.50 -11.24 -2.41
CA TYR A 140 -4.71 -10.45 -2.45
C TYR A 140 -4.55 -9.28 -3.40
N GLU A 141 -5.58 -9.04 -4.20
CA GLU A 141 -5.79 -7.81 -4.94
C GLU A 141 -6.34 -6.76 -3.98
N VAL A 142 -5.82 -5.54 -4.05
CA VAL A 142 -6.23 -4.40 -3.22
C VAL A 142 -6.73 -3.30 -4.14
N THR A 143 -7.96 -2.85 -3.93
CA THR A 143 -8.55 -1.76 -4.69
C THR A 143 -8.89 -0.58 -3.78
N LEU A 144 -8.66 0.62 -4.32
CA LEU A 144 -9.02 1.87 -3.66
C LEU A 144 -10.50 2.21 -3.92
N PRO A 145 -11.21 2.83 -2.96
CA PRO A 145 -12.54 3.38 -3.17
C PRO A 145 -12.55 4.40 -4.32
N SER A 146 -13.64 4.43 -5.10
CA SER A 146 -13.79 5.35 -6.23
C SER A 146 -13.81 6.83 -5.85
N ASP A 147 -14.12 7.15 -4.59
CA ASP A 147 -14.11 8.50 -4.02
C ASP A 147 -12.75 8.89 -3.43
N THR A 148 -11.70 8.09 -3.63
CA THR A 148 -10.35 8.41 -3.17
C THR A 148 -9.91 9.76 -3.74
N SER A 149 -9.64 10.70 -2.83
CA SER A 149 -9.21 12.06 -3.18
C SER A 149 -7.79 12.12 -3.73
N THR A 150 -7.41 13.25 -4.32
CA THR A 150 -6.03 13.51 -4.71
C THR A 150 -5.13 13.67 -3.48
N GLY A 151 -3.87 13.28 -3.59
CA GLY A 151 -2.88 13.38 -2.51
C GLY A 151 -1.80 12.29 -2.55
N GLU A 152 -1.02 12.25 -1.48
CA GLU A 152 0.05 11.27 -1.29
C GLU A 152 -0.43 10.17 -0.33
N TYR A 153 -0.06 8.92 -0.60
CA TYR A 153 -0.54 7.75 0.12
C TYR A 153 0.59 6.78 0.40
N ALA A 154 0.42 5.97 1.45
CA ALA A 154 1.34 4.87 1.71
C ALA A 154 0.64 3.64 2.29
N PHE A 155 1.11 2.47 1.88
CA PHE A 155 0.88 1.22 2.60
C PHE A 155 1.82 1.16 3.80
N VAL A 156 1.23 1.03 4.97
CA VAL A 156 1.91 1.00 6.26
C VAL A 156 1.54 -0.29 6.99
N PRO A 157 2.50 -1.04 7.55
CA PRO A 157 2.20 -2.17 8.42
C PRO A 157 1.44 -1.71 9.68
N ASN A 158 0.40 -2.46 10.07
CA ASN A 158 -0.33 -2.21 11.31
C ASN A 158 0.40 -2.73 12.57
N SER A 159 1.49 -3.50 12.41
CA SER A 159 2.21 -4.05 13.55
C SER A 159 3.03 -2.99 14.29
N THR A 160 3.00 -3.06 15.62
CA THR A 160 3.85 -2.24 16.51
C THR A 160 5.30 -2.71 16.52
N GLU A 161 5.63 -3.85 15.90
CA GLU A 161 6.98 -4.41 15.86
C GLU A 161 7.98 -3.49 15.17
N GLY A 162 7.53 -2.72 14.17
CA GLY A 162 8.34 -1.68 13.52
C GLY A 162 8.67 -0.49 14.41
N MET A 163 7.97 -0.31 15.53
CA MET A 163 8.24 0.77 16.51
C MET A 163 9.43 0.43 17.43
N SER A 164 9.84 -0.84 17.50
CA SER A 164 10.87 -1.32 18.43
C SER A 164 12.27 -1.45 17.78
N MET A 165 12.39 -1.31 16.46
CA MET A 165 13.59 -1.64 15.69
C MET A 165 14.10 -0.42 14.91
N GLY A 166 14.58 0.58 15.65
CA GLY A 166 15.18 1.79 15.09
C GLY A 166 14.17 2.87 14.69
N ASN A 167 14.63 4.11 14.60
CA ASN A 167 13.78 5.27 14.30
C ASN A 167 13.23 5.27 12.85
N LYS A 168 13.40 4.20 12.06
CA LYS A 168 13.06 4.20 10.63
C LYS A 168 12.47 2.87 10.18
N ILE A 169 11.47 2.93 9.31
CA ILE A 169 10.86 1.77 8.65
C ILE A 169 10.80 1.98 7.14
N LYS A 170 10.66 0.90 6.35
CA LYS A 170 10.35 1.00 4.93
C LYS A 170 8.84 0.94 4.73
N ILE A 171 8.29 1.94 4.03
CA ILE A 171 6.88 1.98 3.62
C ILE A 171 6.78 2.07 2.10
N THR A 172 5.64 1.66 1.55
CA THR A 172 5.39 1.78 0.11
C THR A 172 4.52 2.99 -0.17
N CYS A 173 5.01 3.94 -0.96
CA CYS A 173 4.33 5.19 -1.25
C CYS A 173 3.82 5.26 -2.70
N PHE A 174 2.79 6.08 -2.92
CA PHE A 174 2.27 6.46 -4.24
C PHE A 174 1.49 7.78 -4.16
N GLY A 175 1.36 8.47 -5.29
CA GLY A 175 0.55 9.69 -5.43
C GLY A 175 -0.70 9.45 -6.28
N ILE A 176 -1.77 10.19 -5.99
CA ILE A 176 -2.96 10.34 -6.85
C ILE A 176 -3.11 11.82 -7.18
N ASP A 177 -3.06 12.14 -8.47
CA ASP A 177 -3.25 13.49 -9.03
C ASP A 177 -4.69 13.75 -9.43
#